data_AF-A0A938QSS4-F1
#
_entry.id   AF-A0A938QSS4-F1
#
_cell.length_a   1.000
_cell.length_b   1.000
_cell.length_c   1.000
_cell.angle_alpha   90.00
_cell.angle_beta   90.00
_cell.angle_gamma   90.00
#
_symmetry.space_group_name_H-M   'P 1'
#
loop_
_entity.id
_entity.type
_entity.pdbx_description
1 polymer ?
#
loop_
_entity_poly.entity_id
_entity_poly.type
_entity_poly.pdbx_seq_one_letter_code
_entity_poly.pdbx_strand_id
1 'polypeptide(L)' 'MLINDWMTREPITVEDETSMIKAIHIMKQHRFRRLPVTHQGRLVPGRKGRFLWDTDRLFGI' A
#
# COMPACT_ATOMS: atom_id res chain seq x y z
N MET A 1 -8.93 -1.45 25.47
CA MET A 1 -9.15 -1.02 24.06
C MET A 1 -8.05 -1.63 23.22
N LEU A 2 -8.40 -2.44 22.21
CA LEU A 2 -7.41 -3.14 21.38
C LEU A 2 -7.30 -2.48 20.01
N ILE A 3 -6.10 -2.43 19.45
CA ILE A 3 -5.86 -1.89 18.09
C ILE A 3 -6.71 -2.62 17.04
N ASN A 4 -6.98 -3.91 17.27
CA ASN A 4 -7.81 -4.75 16.41
C ASN A 4 -9.23 -4.22 16.21
N ASP A 5 -9.75 -3.44 17.16
CA ASP A 5 -11.10 -2.87 17.08
C ASP A 5 -11.18 -1.68 16.10
N TRP A 6 -10.04 -1.12 15.72
CA TRP A 6 -9.91 0.08 14.88
C TRP A 6 -9.33 -0.21 13.50
N MET A 7 -8.81 -1.43 13.28
CA MET A 7 -8.15 -1.82 12.03
C MET A 7 -9.15 -2.27 10.96
N THR A 8 -8.85 -1.96 9.71
CA THR A 8 -9.53 -2.56 8.55
C THR A 8 -9.16 -4.04 8.48
N ARG A 9 -10.16 -4.93 8.57
CA ARG A 9 -9.94 -6.40 8.62
C ARG A 9 -9.40 -6.99 7.32
N GLU A 10 -9.84 -6.47 6.19
CA GLU A 10 -9.50 -6.97 4.86
C GLU A 10 -8.98 -5.81 4.00
N PRO A 11 -7.73 -5.37 4.22
CA PRO A 11 -7.15 -4.31 3.42
C PRO A 11 -6.93 -4.80 1.98
N ILE A 12 -7.13 -3.90 1.02
CA ILE A 12 -6.73 -4.15 -0.38
C ILE A 12 -5.21 -4.18 -0.43
N THR A 13 -4.63 -5.24 -1.00
CA THR A 13 -3.19 -5.42 -1.18
C THR A 13 -2.83 -5.49 -2.66
N VAL A 14 -1.55 -5.31 -2.99
CA VAL A 14 -1.01 -5.59 -4.33
C VAL A 14 0.28 -6.39 -4.24
N GLU A 15 0.59 -7.17 -5.27
CA GLU A 15 1.88 -7.86 -5.35
C GLU A 15 3.04 -6.88 -5.60
N ASP A 16 4.25 -7.22 -5.17
CA ASP A 16 5.45 -6.40 -5.31
C ASP A 16 5.91 -6.19 -6.77
N GLU A 17 5.46 -7.05 -7.67
CA GLU A 17 5.62 -6.91 -9.13
C GLU A 17 4.60 -5.95 -9.76
N THR A 18 3.60 -5.49 -9.00
CA THR A 18 2.57 -4.57 -9.50
C THR A 18 3.18 -3.23 -9.90
N SER A 19 2.86 -2.78 -11.11
CA SER A 19 3.37 -1.50 -11.62
C SER A 19 2.86 -0.30 -10.81
N MET A 20 3.70 0.74 -10.77
CA MET A 20 3.38 1.97 -10.03
C MET A 20 2.10 2.65 -10.47
N ILE A 21 1.87 2.72 -11.78
CA ILE A 21 0.68 3.34 -12.34
C ILE A 21 -0.58 2.61 -11.86
N LYS A 22 -0.55 1.28 -11.82
CA LYS A 22 -1.68 0.47 -11.35
C LYS A 22 -1.91 0.66 -9.85
N ALA A 23 -0.85 0.65 -9.04
CA ALA A 23 -0.95 0.93 -7.61
C ALA A 23 -1.57 2.31 -7.33
N ILE A 24 -1.14 3.35 -8.04
CA ILE A 24 -1.70 4.72 -7.94
C ILE A 24 -3.17 4.75 -8.34
N HIS A 25 -3.52 4.07 -9.43
CA HIS A 25 -4.92 4.00 -9.88
C HIS A 25 -5.81 3.37 -8.81
N ILE A 26 -5.37 2.26 -8.20
CA ILE A 26 -6.07 1.60 -7.09
C ILE A 26 -6.21 2.54 -5.89
N MET A 27 -5.12 3.22 -5.47
CA MET A 27 -5.16 4.18 -4.37
C MET A 27 -6.16 5.31 -4.61
N LYS A 28 -6.18 5.88 -5.83
CA LYS A 28 -7.13 6.94 -6.21
C LYS A 28 -8.58 6.42 -6.27
N GLN A 29 -8.80 5.25 -6.84
CA GLN A 29 -10.11 4.62 -6.96
C GLN A 29 -10.74 4.38 -5.58
N HIS A 30 -9.94 3.87 -4.64
CA HIS A 30 -10.42 3.50 -3.31
C HIS A 30 -10.17 4.57 -2.23
N ARG A 31 -9.61 5.73 -2.61
CA ARG A 31 -9.40 6.92 -1.76
C ARG A 31 -8.55 6.67 -0.50
N PHE A 32 -7.53 5.82 -0.59
CA PHE A 32 -6.55 5.64 0.48
C PHE A 32 -5.15 6.04 0.05
N ARG A 33 -4.32 6.44 1.02
CA ARG A 33 -2.96 6.99 0.79
C ARG A 33 -1.84 5.94 0.84
N ARG A 34 -2.14 4.77 1.40
CA ARG A 34 -1.17 3.68 1.59
C ARG A 34 -1.76 2.37 1.11
N LEU A 35 -0.97 1.63 0.36
CA LEU A 35 -1.34 0.33 -0.19
C LEU A 35 -0.34 -0.72 0.32
N PRO A 36 -0.78 -1.68 1.16
CA PRO A 36 0.08 -2.77 1.58
C PRO A 36 0.55 -3.61 0.39
N VAL A 37 1.82 -3.98 0.39
CA VAL A 37 2.44 -4.80 -0.66
C VAL A 37 2.67 -6.19 -0.13
N THR A 38 2.25 -7.19 -0.89
CA THR A 38 2.50 -8.60 -0.61
C THR A 38 3.46 -9.19 -1.63
N HIS A 39 4.15 -10.25 -1.24
CA HIS A 39 4.84 -11.16 -2.15
C HIS A 39 4.50 -12.57 -1.67
N GLN A 40 3.82 -13.35 -2.51
CA GLN A 40 3.37 -14.70 -2.16
C GLN A 40 2.55 -14.73 -0.86
N GLY A 41 1.64 -13.75 -0.70
CA GLY A 41 0.74 -13.66 0.47
C GLY A 41 1.41 -13.20 1.76
N ARG A 42 2.69 -12.79 1.73
CA ARG A 42 3.39 -12.22 2.88
C ARG A 42 3.60 -10.73 2.68
N LEU A 43 3.35 -9.93 3.72
CA LEU A 43 3.61 -8.49 3.70
C LEU A 43 5.11 -8.24 3.47
N VAL A 44 5.42 -7.47 2.44
CA VAL A 44 6.80 -7.09 2.12
C VAL A 44 7.15 -5.84 2.94
N PRO A 45 8.23 -5.86 3.73
CA PRO A 45 8.70 -4.64 4.40
C PRO A 45 9.11 -3.61 3.34
N GLY A 46 8.60 -2.38 3.47
CA GLY A 46 8.94 -1.30 2.57
C GLY A 46 10.45 -1.08 2.52
N ARG A 47 11.09 -1.43 1.40
CA ARG A 47 12.53 -1.18 1.24
C ARG A 47 12.75 0.32 1.00
N LYS A 48 13.43 0.98 1.95
CA LYS A 48 13.99 2.32 1.75
C LYS A 48 14.81 2.31 0.45
N GLY A 49 14.32 3.03 -0.56
CA GLY A 49 15.02 3.23 -1.83
C GLY A 49 14.57 2.37 -3.02
N ARG A 50 13.46 1.60 -2.92
CA ARG A 50 12.92 0.99 -4.16
C ARG A 50 11.40 1.03 -4.31
N PHE A 51 10.61 0.83 -3.25
CA PHE A 51 9.15 0.87 -3.37
C PHE A 51 8.53 1.25 -2.01
N LEU A 52 8.31 2.54 -1.80
CA LEU A 52 7.42 3.05 -0.76
C LEU A 52 6.20 3.60 -1.51
N TRP A 53 5.10 2.86 -1.53
CA TRP A 53 3.81 3.31 -2.07
C TRP A 53 3.16 4.27 -1.08
N ASP A 54 3.86 5.37 -0.85
CA ASP A 54 3.38 6.52 -0.13
C ASP A 54 3.20 7.62 -1.17
N THR A 55 1.95 7.97 -1.44
CA THR A 55 1.61 9.02 -2.41
C THR A 55 2.27 10.34 -2.05
N ASP A 56 2.45 10.61 -0.76
CA ASP A 56 2.96 11.89 -0.27
C ASP A 56 4.45 12.06 -0.65
N ARG A 57 5.22 10.94 -0.69
CA ARG A 57 6.61 10.95 -1.18
C ARG A 57 6.75 10.87 -2.70
N LEU A 58 5.82 10.24 -3.39
CA LEU A 58 5.87 10.09 -4.85
C LEU A 58 5.43 11.36 -5.59
N PHE A 59 4.63 12.20 -4.95
CA PHE A 59 4.07 13.40 -5.57
C PHE A 59 4.47 14.73 -4.90
N GLY A 60 5.22 14.71 -3.80
CA GLY A 60 5.78 15.92 -3.20
C GLY A 60 4.71 16.96 -2.82
N ILE A 61 3.58 16.48 -2.30
CA ILE A 61 2.46 17.28 -1.75
C ILE A 61 2.23 16.93 -0.29
#